data_AF-A0A957M7W8-F1
#
_entry.id   AF-A0A957M7W8-F1
#
_cell.length_a   1.000
_cell.length_b   1.000
_cell.length_c   1.000
_cell.angle_alpha   90.00
_cell.angle_beta   90.00
_cell.angle_gamma   90.00
#
_symmetry.space_group_name_H-M   'P 1'
#
loop_
_entity.id
_entity.type
_entity.pdbx_description
1 polymer ?
#
loop_
_entity_poly.entity_id
_entity_poly.type
_entity_poly.pdbx_seq_one_letter_code
_entity_poly.pdbx_strand_id
1 'polypeptide(L)' 'ITKEICLAYVPEIEVGDYTIVHVGFAITQLDESSAQETLRLFAEMGALAEELQVGEESQAGTA' A
#
# COMPACT_ATOMS: atom_id res chain seq x y z
N ILE A 1 7.29 6.66 -1.22
CA ILE A 1 6.11 6.86 -2.11
C ILE A 1 4.93 7.16 -1.21
N THR A 2 4.17 8.21 -1.50
CA THR A 2 2.99 8.60 -0.73
C THR A 2 1.82 8.63 -1.69
N LYS A 3 0.67 8.04 -1.30
CA LYS A 3 -0.55 8.02 -2.10
C LYS A 3 -1.73 8.44 -1.23
N GLU A 4 -2.68 9.17 -1.80
CA GLU A 4 -3.95 9.50 -1.15
C GLU A 4 -4.90 8.32 -1.25
N ILE A 5 -5.48 7.91 -0.12
CA ILE A 5 -6.29 6.69 0.00
C ILE A 5 -7.63 7.03 0.67
N CYS A 6 -8.71 6.40 0.22
CA CYS A 6 -10.02 6.51 0.85
C CYS A 6 -10.16 5.51 2.01
N LEU A 7 -10.49 6.02 3.20
CA LEU A 7 -10.65 5.24 4.43
C LEU A 7 -12.11 4.94 4.79
N ALA A 8 -13.05 5.13 3.86
CA ALA A 8 -14.49 5.03 4.14
C ALA A 8 -14.93 3.68 4.77
N TYR A 9 -14.20 2.60 4.52
CA TYR A 9 -14.49 1.26 5.04
C TYR A 9 -13.80 0.94 6.37
N VAL A 10 -12.82 1.75 6.78
CA VAL A 10 -12.04 1.59 8.01
C VAL A 10 -11.85 2.96 8.68
N PRO A 11 -12.94 3.62 9.11
CA PRO A 11 -12.89 4.99 9.64
C PRO A 11 -12.18 5.10 11.00
N GLU A 12 -11.94 3.97 11.67
CA GLU A 12 -11.27 3.86 12.96
C GLU A 12 -9.74 3.80 12.88
N ILE A 13 -9.16 3.82 11.68
CA ILE A 13 -7.72 3.83 11.48
C ILE A 13 -7.09 5.15 11.90
N GLU A 14 -6.01 5.05 12.67
CA GLU A 14 -5.20 6.18 13.13
C GLU A 14 -3.77 6.13 12.55
N VAL A 15 -3.05 7.22 12.73
CA VAL A 15 -1.64 7.29 12.33
C VAL A 15 -0.84 6.30 13.18
N GLY A 16 -0.21 5.33 12.52
CA GLY A 16 0.51 4.23 13.17
C GLY A 16 -0.11 2.86 12.87
N ASP A 17 -1.36 2.83 12.40
CA ASP A 17 -2.02 1.60 12.00
C ASP A 17 -1.62 1.15 10.60
N TYR A 18 -1.79 -0.15 10.34
CA TYR A 18 -1.52 -0.76 9.06
C TYR A 18 -2.85 -1.16 8.39
N THR A 19 -2.93 -1.07 7.07
CA THR A 19 -4.11 -1.49 6.30
C THR A 19 -3.72 -2.01 4.94
N ILE A 20 -4.54 -2.92 4.41
CA ILE A 20 -4.46 -3.29 3.00
C ILE A 20 -5.18 -2.24 2.17
N VAL A 21 -4.48 -1.76 1.14
CA VAL A 21 -5.02 -0.84 0.14
C VAL A 21 -5.27 -1.60 -1.15
N HIS A 22 -6.52 -1.56 -1.63
CA HIS A 22 -6.90 -2.14 -2.91
C HIS A 22 -7.57 -1.07 -3.77
N VAL A 23 -6.95 -0.75 -4.92
CA VAL A 23 -7.48 0.21 -5.91
C VAL A 23 -7.81 1.58 -5.30
N GLY A 24 -6.99 2.06 -4.35
CA GLY A 24 -7.16 3.37 -3.70
C GLY A 24 -8.12 3.39 -2.51
N PHE A 25 -8.62 2.23 -2.08
CA PHE A 25 -9.44 2.08 -0.88
C PHE A 25 -8.73 1.23 0.17
N ALA A 26 -8.77 1.69 1.41
CA ALA A 26 -8.43 0.84 2.54
C ALA A 26 -9.61 -0.10 2.81
N ILE A 27 -9.35 -1.41 2.78
CA ILE A 27 -10.39 -2.45 2.88
C ILE A 27 -10.38 -3.18 4.22
N THR A 28 -9.21 -3.26 4.87
CA THR A 28 -9.00 -4.08 6.07
C THR A 28 -7.87 -3.50 6.90
N GLN A 29 -8.12 -3.21 8.18
CA GLN A 29 -7.09 -2.86 9.16
C GLN A 29 -6.29 -4.11 9.55
N LEU A 30 -4.98 -3.94 9.74
CA LEU A 30 -4.06 -4.97 10.20
C LEU A 30 -3.33 -4.46 11.44
N ASP A 31 -3.01 -5.40 12.33
CA ASP A 31 -2.01 -5.17 13.35
C ASP A 31 -0.60 -5.17 12.74
N GLU A 32 0.34 -4.55 13.45
CA GLU A 32 1.72 -4.39 13.01
C GLU A 32 2.43 -5.75 12.77
N SER A 33 2.19 -6.75 13.63
CA SER A 33 2.86 -8.06 13.52
C SER A 33 2.45 -8.77 12.24
N SER A 34 1.14 -8.81 11.96
CA SER A 34 0.59 -9.40 10.74
C SER A 34 1.08 -8.67 9.49
N ALA A 35 1.16 -7.34 9.54
CA ALA A 35 1.70 -6.55 8.43
C ALA A 35 3.17 -6.89 8.15
N GLN A 36 4.00 -6.99 9.19
CA GLN A 36 5.42 -7.35 9.05
C GLN A 36 5.61 -8.79 8.53
N GLU A 37 4.83 -9.74 9.03
CA GLU A 37 4.88 -11.14 8.56
C GLU A 37 4.51 -11.22 7.07
N THR A 38 3.44 -10.53 6.68
CA THR A 38 3.01 -10.43 5.28
C THR A 38 4.10 -9.84 4.38
N LEU A 39 4.70 -8.73 4.81
CA LEU A 39 5.81 -8.09 4.07
C LEU A 39 7.02 -9.01 3.95
N ARG A 40 7.35 -9.76 5.02
CA ARG A 40 8.44 -10.74 5.00
C ARG A 40 8.18 -11.86 4.01
N LEU A 41 6.97 -12.43 4.03
CA LEU A 41 6.57 -13.48 3.09
C LEU A 41 6.65 -12.98 1.65
N PHE A 42 6.18 -11.76 1.37
CA PHE A 42 6.30 -11.17 0.04
C PHE A 42 7.76 -10.94 -0.39
N ALA A 43 8.64 -10.57 0.55
CA ALA A 43 10.07 -10.44 0.28
C ALA A 43 10.72 -11.80 -0.04
N GLU A 44 10.38 -12.85 0.70
CA GLU A 44 10.87 -14.22 0.46
C GLU A 44 10.41 -14.78 -0.89
N MET A 45 9.20 -14.42 -1.33
CA MET A 45 8.66 -14.83 -2.63
C MET A 45 9.20 -14.00 -3.81
N GLY A 46 9.96 -12.92 -3.56
CA GLY A 46 10.42 -12.00 -4.61
C GLY A 46 9.30 -11.15 -5.23
N ALA A 47 8.05 -11.33 -4.80
CA ALA A 47 6.87 -10.65 -5.34
C ALA A 47 6.89 -9.13 -5.13
N LEU A 48 7.57 -8.66 -4.06
CA LEU A 48 7.71 -7.23 -3.80
C LEU A 48 8.51 -6.50 -4.90
N ALA A 49 9.47 -7.19 -5.55
CA ALA A 49 10.34 -6.58 -6.55
C ALA A 49 9.65 -6.38 -7.91
N GLU A 50 8.64 -7.18 -8.24
CA GLU A 50 7.86 -7.04 -9.47
C GLU A 50 6.74 -6.01 -9.30
N GLU A 51 6.06 -5.97 -8.14
CA GLU A 51 4.93 -5.06 -7.88
C GLU A 51 5.36 -3.61 -7.57
N LEU A 52 6.57 -3.40 -7.03
CA LEU A 52 7.13 -2.06 -6.75
C LEU A 52 7.78 -1.39 -7.97
N GLN A 53 7.70 -1.99 -9.17
CA GLN A 53 7.98 -1.31 -10.44
C GLN A 53 6.86 -0.30 -10.73
N VAL A 54 6.78 0.74 -9.90
CA VAL A 54 5.94 1.90 -10.13
C VAL A 54 6.59 2.66 -11.29
N GLY A 55 5.90 2.69 -12.42
CA GLY A 55 6.36 3.35 -13.64
C GLY A 55 6.87 4.77 -13.38
N GLU A 56 8.01 5.09 -13.99
CA GLU A 56 8.34 6.45 -14.38
C GLU A 56 7.29 6.94 -15.40
N GLU A 57 6.10 7.30 -14.93
CA GLU A 57 5.18 8.13 -15.71
C GLU A 57 5.50 9.59 -15.40
N SER A 58 6.58 10.07 -16.01
CA SER A 58 6.80 11.50 -16.25
C SER A 58 5.70 12.00 -17.20
N GLN A 59 4.52 12.32 -16.67
CA GLN A 59 3.58 13.19 -17.37
C GLN A 59 3.99 14.64 -17.16
N ALA A 60 4.81 15.15 -18.09
CA ALA A 60 4.87 16.56 -18.40
C ALA A 60 4.41 16.75 -19.86
N GLY A 61 3.10 16.80 -20.07
CA GLY A 61 2.56 17.76 -21.04
C GLY A 61 2.80 19.16 -20.45
N THR A 62 3.15 20.21 -21.18
CA THR A 62 2.68 20.65 -22.49
C THR A 62 3.63 21.75 -22.98
N ALA A 63 3.90 21.79 -24.29
CA ALA A 63 4.24 23.02 -25.02
C ALA A 63 3.56 22.95 -26.39
#